data_AF-A0A4Y3UI81-F1
#
_entry.id   AF-A0A4Y3UI81-F1
#
_cell.length_a   1.000
_cell.length_b   1.000
_cell.length_c   1.000
_cell.angle_alpha   90.00
_cell.angle_beta   90.00
_cell.angle_gamma   90.00
#
_symmetry.space_group_name_H-M   'P 1'
#
loop_
_entity.id
_entity.type
_entity.pdbx_description
1 polymer ?
#
loop_
_entity_poly.entity_id
_entity_poly.type
_entity_poly.pdbx_seq_one_letter_code
_entity_poly.pdbx_strand_id
1 'polypeptide(L)'
;MALPSVVPAPASIEADGSAPFALTSGTPIVAAAEIADATEALQSLIETRTGLRLDTREPADSAADARAIVLEIAGDGAAESYRLDVTEASVIVSGTDAAGLFYGVQTLGQLVEPAPGGWQIPAVRIVDAPRFAYRGVMLDVARHFHDVATVKAYIDRTSALKFTHLHLHLHLTDDQGWRLGTSAEDYDCFIGRVSRLAASLGKTPVAWHEAGTATDLEPTTVGQFWGYVEPIDGMDAKARGFTAVGSDQGKLILSPADAIYLDMKFDADSPLGLTWARGVTTARRAYEWDPAEVVDGVADEQILGVEAPLWTSQGIGFTPLDGIPWAVEVAAGADRGDA
;
A
#
# COMPACT_ATOMS: atom_id res chain seq x y z
N MET A 1 -16.19 -22.96 -10.51
CA MET A 1 -16.54 -21.94 -9.49
C MET A 1 -15.80 -20.67 -9.86
N ALA A 2 -16.40 -19.50 -9.61
CA ALA A 2 -15.67 -18.23 -9.75
C ALA A 2 -14.65 -18.14 -8.61
N LEU A 3 -13.46 -17.62 -8.90
CA LEU A 3 -12.45 -17.35 -7.87
C LEU A 3 -12.93 -16.16 -7.00
N PRO A 4 -12.65 -16.17 -5.69
CA PRO A 4 -13.02 -15.06 -4.83
C PRO A 4 -12.24 -13.80 -5.18
N SER A 5 -12.90 -12.65 -5.07
CA SER A 5 -12.26 -11.34 -5.27
C SER A 5 -11.52 -10.91 -4.01
N VAL A 6 -10.25 -10.56 -4.17
CA VAL A 6 -9.37 -10.05 -3.11
C VAL A 6 -8.59 -8.85 -3.63
N VAL A 7 -8.36 -7.85 -2.76
CA VAL A 7 -7.65 -6.61 -3.08
C VAL A 7 -6.52 -6.38 -2.07
N PRO A 8 -5.27 -6.13 -2.51
CA PRO A 8 -4.78 -6.25 -3.88
C PRO A 8 -4.96 -7.66 -4.46
N ALA A 9 -5.01 -7.75 -5.79
CA ALA A 9 -4.97 -9.05 -6.47
C ALA A 9 -3.67 -9.78 -6.08
N PRO A 10 -3.72 -11.07 -5.67
CA PRO A 10 -2.53 -11.82 -5.32
C PRO A 10 -1.76 -12.21 -6.58
N ALA A 11 -0.48 -12.51 -6.43
CA ALA A 11 0.36 -12.98 -7.54
C ALA A 11 -0.18 -14.28 -8.17
N SER A 12 -0.76 -15.18 -7.37
CA SER A 12 -1.44 -16.37 -7.84
C SER A 12 -2.61 -16.72 -6.92
N ILE A 13 -3.74 -17.07 -7.52
CA ILE A 13 -4.90 -17.63 -6.84
C ILE A 13 -5.50 -18.77 -7.67
N GLU A 14 -5.60 -19.94 -7.06
CA GLU A 14 -6.14 -21.15 -7.67
C GLU A 14 -7.25 -21.73 -6.79
N ALA A 15 -8.29 -22.30 -7.39
CA ALA A 15 -9.28 -23.06 -6.65
C ALA A 15 -8.68 -24.40 -6.23
N ASP A 16 -8.78 -24.75 -4.95
CA ASP A 16 -8.29 -26.05 -4.44
C ASP A 16 -9.17 -27.22 -4.96
N GLY A 17 -10.48 -26.96 -5.10
CA GLY A 17 -11.46 -27.93 -5.59
C GLY A 17 -12.20 -28.69 -4.48
N SER A 18 -11.78 -28.57 -3.20
CA SER A 18 -12.55 -29.06 -2.06
C SER A 18 -13.79 -28.20 -1.76
N ALA A 19 -14.62 -28.65 -0.82
CA ALA A 19 -15.67 -27.80 -0.26
C ALA A 19 -15.07 -26.62 0.54
N PRO A 20 -15.78 -25.49 0.67
CA PRO A 20 -15.37 -24.37 1.52
C PRO A 20 -15.13 -24.79 2.98
N PHE A 21 -14.22 -24.09 3.65
CA PHE A 21 -13.99 -24.24 5.08
C PHE A 21 -15.13 -23.59 5.87
N ALA A 22 -15.82 -24.35 6.72
CA ALA A 22 -16.87 -23.81 7.57
C ALA A 22 -16.29 -23.13 8.82
N LEU A 23 -16.54 -21.82 8.95
CA LEU A 23 -16.06 -21.00 10.07
C LEU A 23 -17.14 -20.89 11.16
N THR A 24 -16.80 -21.34 12.37
CA THR A 24 -17.68 -21.32 13.55
C THR A 24 -16.93 -20.81 14.79
N SER A 25 -17.66 -20.45 15.85
CA SER A 25 -17.05 -20.08 17.14
C SER A 25 -16.22 -21.20 17.80
N GLY A 26 -16.37 -22.45 17.35
CA GLY A 26 -15.55 -23.57 17.81
C GLY A 26 -14.24 -23.74 17.05
N THR A 27 -13.98 -22.92 16.03
CA THR A 27 -12.77 -22.99 15.20
C THR A 27 -11.61 -22.35 15.96
N PRO A 28 -10.56 -23.10 16.35
CA PRO A 28 -9.41 -22.51 17.00
C PRO A 28 -8.45 -21.87 15.98
N ILE A 29 -7.76 -20.83 16.42
CA ILE A 29 -6.53 -20.35 15.76
C ILE A 29 -5.35 -21.02 16.46
N VAL A 30 -4.56 -21.77 15.70
CA VAL A 30 -3.34 -22.43 16.17
C VAL A 30 -2.16 -21.57 15.74
N ALA A 31 -1.46 -21.00 16.72
CA ALA A 31 -0.37 -20.06 16.48
C ALA A 31 0.59 -20.09 17.67
N ALA A 32 1.89 -19.98 17.39
CA ALA A 32 2.90 -19.89 18.44
C ALA A 32 2.87 -18.51 19.12
N ALA A 33 3.25 -18.43 20.40
CA ALA A 33 3.27 -17.17 21.16
C ALA A 33 4.08 -16.04 20.49
N GLU A 34 5.11 -16.37 19.70
CA GLU A 34 5.98 -15.40 19.02
C GLU A 34 5.27 -14.63 17.89
N ILE A 35 4.12 -15.11 17.43
CA ILE A 35 3.29 -14.49 16.37
C ILE A 35 1.95 -13.99 16.91
N ALA A 36 1.92 -13.55 18.17
CA ALA A 36 0.73 -13.03 18.84
C ALA A 36 0.09 -11.86 18.07
N ASP A 37 0.87 -10.92 17.56
CA ASP A 37 0.35 -9.74 16.84
C ASP A 37 -0.49 -10.13 15.60
N ALA A 38 -0.02 -11.09 14.80
CA ALA A 38 -0.76 -11.57 13.62
C ALA A 38 -2.03 -12.34 14.03
N THR A 39 -1.96 -13.05 15.16
CA THR A 39 -3.09 -13.79 15.73
C THR A 39 -4.19 -12.84 16.21
N GLU A 40 -3.81 -11.81 16.96
CA GLU A 40 -4.72 -10.76 17.45
C GLU A 40 -5.34 -9.98 16.30
N ALA A 41 -4.56 -9.66 15.26
CA ALA A 41 -5.07 -9.04 14.04
C ALA A 41 -6.15 -9.89 13.37
N LEU A 42 -5.92 -11.20 13.22
CA LEU A 42 -6.91 -12.12 12.64
C LEU A 42 -8.17 -12.22 13.50
N GLN A 43 -8.01 -12.35 14.83
CA GLN A 43 -9.14 -12.39 15.76
C GLN A 43 -9.99 -11.13 15.64
N SER A 44 -9.36 -9.96 15.62
CA SER A 44 -10.06 -8.68 15.47
C SER A 44 -10.80 -8.59 14.14
N LEU A 45 -10.15 -8.96 13.02
CA LEU A 45 -10.79 -8.96 11.69
C LEU A 45 -12.01 -9.88 11.64
N ILE A 46 -11.89 -11.11 12.16
CA ILE A 46 -12.99 -12.07 12.17
C ILE A 46 -14.11 -11.60 13.10
N GLU A 47 -13.80 -11.12 14.31
CA GLU A 47 -14.81 -10.63 15.25
C GLU A 47 -15.58 -9.43 14.67
N THR A 48 -14.88 -8.45 14.07
CA THR A 48 -15.52 -7.29 13.46
C THR A 48 -16.43 -7.67 12.29
N ARG A 49 -16.02 -8.64 11.46
CA ARG A 49 -16.80 -9.05 10.27
C ARG A 49 -17.94 -10.01 10.59
N THR A 50 -17.73 -10.92 11.54
CA THR A 50 -18.61 -12.09 11.77
C THR A 50 -19.30 -12.10 13.12
N GLY A 51 -18.79 -11.35 14.10
CA GLY A 51 -19.17 -11.44 15.51
C GLY A 51 -18.65 -12.71 16.23
N LEU A 52 -17.88 -13.56 15.54
CA LEU A 52 -17.30 -14.77 16.13
C LEU A 52 -16.01 -14.42 16.87
N ARG A 53 -15.93 -14.82 18.14
CA ARG A 53 -14.67 -14.83 18.91
C ARG A 53 -14.05 -16.21 18.79
N LEU A 54 -12.85 -16.28 18.24
CA LEU A 54 -12.12 -17.53 18.07
C LEU A 54 -11.08 -17.68 19.19
N ASP A 55 -10.99 -18.87 19.76
CA ASP A 55 -9.99 -19.18 20.78
C ASP A 55 -8.63 -19.48 20.14
N THR A 56 -7.55 -19.04 20.80
CA THR A 56 -6.17 -19.34 20.38
C THR A 56 -5.64 -20.59 21.10
N ARG A 57 -4.85 -21.40 20.39
CA ARG A 57 -4.15 -22.57 20.93
C ARG A 57 -2.69 -22.56 20.48
N GLU A 58 -1.79 -23.00 21.36
CA GLU A 58 -0.41 -23.25 20.99
C GLU A 58 -0.31 -24.49 20.08
N PRO A 59 0.67 -24.53 19.15
CA PRO A 59 0.95 -25.72 18.35
C PRO A 59 1.31 -26.90 19.27
N ALA A 60 0.67 -28.04 19.08
CA ALA A 60 0.98 -29.28 19.80
C ALA A 60 1.43 -30.37 18.83
N ASP A 61 2.41 -31.19 19.22
CA ASP A 61 3.00 -32.26 18.40
C ASP A 61 1.99 -33.30 17.86
N SER A 62 0.75 -33.33 18.36
CA SER A 62 -0.27 -34.32 18.01
C SER A 62 -1.66 -33.75 17.69
N ALA A 63 -1.78 -32.48 17.28
CA ALA A 63 -3.09 -31.88 16.94
C ALA A 63 -3.44 -32.11 15.44
N ALA A 64 -3.57 -33.37 15.02
CA ALA A 64 -3.85 -33.73 13.63
C ALA A 64 -5.35 -33.76 13.25
N ASP A 65 -6.27 -33.63 14.21
CA ASP A 65 -7.69 -33.99 13.97
C ASP A 65 -8.71 -32.86 14.19
N ALA A 66 -8.28 -31.63 14.49
CA ALA A 66 -9.21 -30.50 14.67
C ALA A 66 -9.21 -29.58 13.44
N ARG A 67 -10.40 -29.32 12.89
CA ARG A 67 -10.62 -28.26 11.89
C ARG A 67 -10.19 -26.91 12.50
N ALA A 68 -9.10 -26.34 11.99
CA ALA A 68 -8.43 -25.18 12.59
C ALA A 68 -7.90 -24.20 11.54
N ILE A 69 -7.62 -22.98 11.99
CA ILE A 69 -6.80 -22.00 11.27
C ILE A 69 -5.40 -22.06 11.86
N VAL A 70 -4.38 -22.32 11.05
CA VAL A 70 -2.98 -22.42 11.46
C VAL A 70 -2.25 -21.20 10.93
N LEU A 71 -1.55 -20.50 11.81
CA LEU A 71 -0.66 -19.38 11.47
C LEU A 71 0.78 -19.80 11.76
N GLU A 72 1.66 -19.59 10.79
CA GLU A 72 3.07 -19.93 10.94
C GLU A 72 3.98 -18.97 10.17
N ILE A 73 5.20 -18.79 10.68
CA ILE A 73 6.30 -18.22 9.90
C ILE A 73 7.14 -19.39 9.40
N ALA A 74 7.06 -19.65 8.10
CA ALA A 74 7.72 -20.78 7.46
C ALA A 74 8.01 -20.45 5.99
N GLY A 75 9.16 -20.92 5.50
CA GLY A 75 9.59 -20.76 4.10
C GLY A 75 10.84 -19.90 3.93
N ASP A 76 11.33 -19.86 2.69
CA ASP A 76 12.51 -19.13 2.23
C ASP A 76 12.19 -18.20 1.04
N GLY A 77 10.94 -17.74 0.97
CA GLY A 77 10.44 -16.85 -0.08
C GLY A 77 11.04 -15.44 -0.04
N ALA A 78 10.51 -14.55 -0.88
CA ALA A 78 10.84 -13.13 -0.81
C ALA A 78 10.33 -12.50 0.49
N ALA A 79 10.91 -11.38 0.90
CA ALA A 79 10.38 -10.58 2.01
C ALA A 79 8.89 -10.24 1.75
N GLU A 80 8.10 -10.18 2.82
CA GLU A 80 6.66 -9.89 2.75
C GLU A 80 5.79 -10.93 2.01
N SER A 81 6.37 -12.04 1.55
CA SER A 81 5.63 -13.09 0.85
C SER A 81 4.88 -14.02 1.82
N TYR A 82 3.78 -14.58 1.34
CA TYR A 82 3.00 -15.56 2.07
C TYR A 82 2.33 -16.58 1.15
N ARG A 83 1.92 -17.69 1.75
CA ARG A 83 1.07 -18.71 1.17
C ARG A 83 -0.16 -18.89 2.05
N LEU A 84 -1.32 -19.02 1.41
CA LEU A 84 -2.58 -19.32 2.07
C LEU A 84 -3.21 -20.54 1.39
N ASP A 85 -3.36 -21.63 2.14
CA ASP A 85 -4.02 -22.85 1.69
C ASP A 85 -5.32 -23.04 2.48
N VAL A 86 -6.45 -23.00 1.80
CA VAL A 86 -7.78 -23.20 2.37
C VAL A 86 -8.36 -24.48 1.78
N THR A 87 -8.64 -25.45 2.65
CA THR A 87 -9.33 -26.70 2.31
C THR A 87 -10.56 -26.87 3.21
N GLU A 88 -11.39 -27.90 2.96
CA GLU A 88 -12.50 -28.24 3.87
C GLU A 88 -12.01 -28.60 5.30
N ALA A 89 -10.78 -29.08 5.43
CA ALA A 89 -10.21 -29.59 6.69
C ALA A 89 -9.48 -28.50 7.49
N SER A 90 -8.77 -27.59 6.83
CA SER A 90 -7.90 -26.62 7.48
C SER A 90 -7.70 -25.35 6.66
N VAL A 91 -7.37 -24.28 7.37
CA VAL A 91 -6.81 -23.05 6.79
C VAL A 91 -5.37 -22.92 7.28
N ILE A 92 -4.41 -22.75 6.37
CA ILE A 92 -3.00 -22.58 6.73
C ILE A 92 -2.51 -21.27 6.11
N VAL A 93 -2.03 -20.35 6.94
CA VAL A 93 -1.38 -19.10 6.52
C VAL A 93 0.10 -19.19 6.92
N SER A 94 0.97 -19.30 5.91
CA SER A 94 2.42 -19.35 6.10
C SER A 94 3.06 -18.07 5.55
N GLY A 95 3.66 -17.25 6.41
CA GLY A 95 4.46 -16.09 5.99
C GLY A 95 5.95 -16.41 5.98
N THR A 96 6.72 -15.84 5.04
CA THR A 96 8.18 -15.94 5.08
C THR A 96 8.78 -15.14 6.25
N ASP A 97 8.11 -14.05 6.62
CA ASP A 97 8.43 -13.21 7.77
C ASP A 97 7.12 -12.74 8.46
N ALA A 98 7.26 -11.95 9.52
CA ALA A 98 6.10 -11.43 10.26
C ALA A 98 5.19 -10.52 9.40
N ALA A 99 5.75 -9.77 8.44
CA ALA A 99 4.99 -8.90 7.55
C ALA A 99 4.20 -9.74 6.53
N GLY A 100 4.83 -10.75 5.94
CA GLY A 100 4.17 -11.71 5.06
C GLY A 100 3.02 -12.42 5.76
N LEU A 101 3.23 -12.90 6.99
CA LEU A 101 2.15 -13.52 7.77
C LEU A 101 0.99 -12.53 8.01
N PHE A 102 1.29 -11.28 8.38
CA PHE A 102 0.28 -10.23 8.54
C PHE A 102 -0.51 -9.99 7.24
N TYR A 103 0.15 -9.94 6.08
CA TYR A 103 -0.53 -9.79 4.79
C TYR A 103 -1.39 -10.99 4.40
N GLY A 104 -0.94 -12.20 4.74
CA GLY A 104 -1.75 -13.41 4.60
C GLY A 104 -3.01 -13.37 5.46
N VAL A 105 -2.91 -12.85 6.69
CA VAL A 105 -4.05 -12.60 7.58
C VAL A 105 -5.03 -11.58 6.98
N GLN A 106 -4.54 -10.49 6.38
CA GLN A 106 -5.41 -9.52 5.70
C GLN A 106 -6.19 -10.16 4.54
N THR A 107 -5.52 -10.97 3.71
CA THR A 107 -6.15 -11.71 2.62
C THR A 107 -7.20 -12.70 3.14
N LEU A 108 -6.86 -13.45 4.19
CA LEU A 108 -7.80 -14.39 4.83
C LEU A 108 -9.07 -13.67 5.31
N GLY A 109 -8.94 -12.50 5.92
CA GLY A 109 -10.08 -11.70 6.37
C GLY A 109 -11.04 -11.29 5.25
N GLN A 110 -10.53 -11.06 4.04
CA GLN A 110 -11.35 -10.73 2.86
C GLN A 110 -12.11 -11.93 2.31
N LEU A 111 -11.53 -13.14 2.42
CA LEU A 111 -12.13 -14.39 1.95
C LEU A 111 -13.29 -14.89 2.81
N VAL A 112 -13.46 -14.36 4.04
CA VAL A 112 -14.58 -14.74 4.91
C VAL A 112 -15.90 -14.26 4.31
N GLU A 113 -16.77 -15.18 3.92
CA GLU A 113 -18.06 -14.89 3.29
C GLU A 113 -19.24 -15.52 4.04
N PRO A 114 -20.43 -14.90 4.00
CA PRO A 114 -21.61 -15.47 4.64
C PRO A 114 -22.05 -16.76 3.94
N ALA A 115 -22.47 -17.75 4.72
CA ALA A 115 -23.00 -19.03 4.24
C ALA A 115 -24.33 -19.37 4.92
N PRO A 116 -25.16 -20.25 4.34
CA PRO A 116 -26.36 -20.73 5.03
C PRO A 116 -26.00 -21.36 6.39
N GLY A 117 -26.38 -20.69 7.49
CA GLY A 117 -26.12 -21.15 8.84
C GLY A 117 -24.81 -20.67 9.48
N GLY A 118 -24.07 -19.74 8.86
CA GLY A 118 -22.88 -19.17 9.48
C GLY A 118 -21.96 -18.45 8.49
N TRP A 119 -20.67 -18.73 8.62
CA TRP A 119 -19.61 -18.14 7.82
C TRP A 119 -18.78 -19.25 7.18
N GLN A 120 -18.22 -18.99 6.00
CA GLN A 120 -17.32 -19.90 5.32
C GLN A 120 -16.14 -19.16 4.70
N ILE A 121 -15.12 -19.92 4.31
CA ILE A 121 -13.97 -19.44 3.56
C ILE A 121 -13.83 -20.34 2.32
N PRO A 122 -13.83 -19.79 1.10
CA PRO A 122 -13.74 -20.57 -0.13
C PRO A 122 -12.42 -21.35 -0.18
N ALA A 123 -12.47 -22.59 -0.68
CA ALA A 123 -11.29 -23.44 -0.80
C ALA A 123 -10.40 -22.97 -1.96
N VAL A 124 -9.26 -22.38 -1.60
CA VAL A 124 -8.32 -21.74 -2.51
C VAL A 124 -6.89 -21.95 -2.05
N ARG A 125 -5.97 -21.88 -3.02
CA ARG A 125 -4.55 -21.76 -2.79
C ARG A 125 -4.09 -20.42 -3.32
N ILE A 126 -3.48 -19.61 -2.46
CA ILE A 126 -2.92 -18.31 -2.81
C ILE A 126 -1.43 -18.34 -2.51
N VAL A 127 -0.63 -17.90 -3.47
CA VAL A 127 0.79 -17.62 -3.29
C VAL A 127 0.99 -16.17 -3.67
N ASP A 128 1.56 -15.39 -2.76
CA ASP A 128 1.59 -13.96 -2.92
C ASP A 128 2.90 -13.33 -2.44
N ALA A 129 3.33 -12.31 -3.17
CA ALA A 129 4.46 -11.45 -2.88
C ALA A 129 4.21 -10.08 -3.53
N PRO A 130 4.68 -8.98 -2.92
CA PRO A 130 4.52 -7.66 -3.51
C PRO A 130 5.38 -7.49 -4.78
N ARG A 131 4.92 -6.66 -5.73
CA ARG A 131 5.74 -6.27 -6.89
C ARG A 131 6.78 -5.24 -6.45
N PHE A 132 6.35 -4.20 -5.74
CA PHE A 132 7.23 -3.16 -5.23
C PHE A 132 7.39 -3.20 -3.71
N ALA A 133 8.60 -2.90 -3.23
CA ALA A 133 8.90 -2.83 -1.79
C ALA A 133 8.26 -1.62 -1.11
N TYR A 134 8.04 -0.52 -1.85
CA TYR A 134 7.42 0.69 -1.34
C TYR A 134 5.99 0.83 -1.82
N ARG A 135 5.06 0.60 -0.90
CA ARG A 135 3.62 0.81 -1.10
C ARG A 135 3.21 1.88 -0.12
N GLY A 136 3.22 3.13 -0.59
CA GLY A 136 3.08 4.32 0.23
C GLY A 136 1.69 4.94 0.20
N VAL A 137 1.34 5.57 1.31
CA VAL A 137 0.24 6.54 1.39
C VAL A 137 0.76 7.81 2.03
N MET A 138 0.35 8.97 1.50
CA MET A 138 0.71 10.26 2.11
C MET A 138 -0.52 10.92 2.73
N LEU A 139 -0.38 11.44 3.96
CA LEU A 139 -1.40 12.24 4.63
C LEU A 139 -0.87 13.64 4.92
N ASP A 140 -1.54 14.65 4.36
CA ASP A 140 -1.27 16.07 4.63
C ASP A 140 -1.89 16.52 5.96
N VAL A 141 -1.06 16.55 7.01
CA VAL A 141 -1.44 17.02 8.34
C VAL A 141 -1.15 18.51 8.57
N ALA A 142 -0.63 19.20 7.55
CA ALA A 142 -0.19 20.58 7.69
C ALA A 142 -1.24 21.59 7.25
N ARG A 143 -1.98 21.29 6.18
CA ARG A 143 -3.09 22.15 5.72
C ARG A 143 -4.28 22.02 6.67
N HIS A 144 -4.54 20.81 7.18
CA HIS A 144 -5.47 20.55 8.27
C HIS A 144 -4.86 19.57 9.26
N PHE A 145 -4.91 19.92 10.55
CA PHE A 145 -4.42 19.03 11.60
C PHE A 145 -5.36 17.83 11.79
N HIS A 146 -4.77 16.64 11.90
CA HIS A 146 -5.44 15.40 12.27
C HIS A 146 -4.94 14.93 13.62
N ASP A 147 -5.85 14.56 14.52
CA ASP A 147 -5.45 14.01 15.81
C ASP A 147 -4.85 12.60 15.70
N VAL A 148 -4.20 12.13 16.76
CA VAL A 148 -3.52 10.84 16.76
C VAL A 148 -4.49 9.68 16.52
N ALA A 149 -5.72 9.78 17.00
CA ALA A 149 -6.74 8.74 16.80
C ALA A 149 -7.11 8.61 15.32
N THR A 150 -7.26 9.75 14.64
CA THR A 150 -7.51 9.84 13.20
C THR A 150 -6.36 9.24 12.40
N VAL A 151 -5.11 9.58 12.73
CA VAL A 151 -3.93 9.03 12.04
C VAL A 151 -3.82 7.52 12.25
N LYS A 152 -4.11 7.01 13.46
CA LYS A 152 -4.14 5.56 13.73
C LYS A 152 -5.22 4.85 12.91
N ALA A 153 -6.44 5.41 12.86
CA ALA A 153 -7.51 4.86 12.03
C ALA A 153 -7.16 4.85 10.53
N TYR A 154 -6.35 5.83 10.07
CA TYR A 154 -5.82 5.83 8.71
C TYR A 154 -4.83 4.68 8.48
N ILE A 155 -3.90 4.46 9.41
CA ILE A 155 -2.95 3.34 9.38
C ILE A 155 -3.69 1.99 9.36
N ASP A 156 -4.71 1.83 10.19
CA ASP A 156 -5.49 0.59 10.26
C ASP A 156 -6.16 0.28 8.91
N ARG A 157 -6.71 1.30 8.23
CA ARG A 157 -7.34 1.14 6.92
C ARG A 157 -6.34 0.82 5.80
N THR A 158 -5.19 1.47 5.79
CA THR A 158 -4.20 1.30 4.71
C THR A 158 -3.40 0.01 4.89
N SER A 159 -3.13 -0.40 6.13
CA SER A 159 -2.48 -1.69 6.42
C SER A 159 -3.31 -2.90 5.97
N ALA A 160 -4.65 -2.81 6.02
CA ALA A 160 -5.55 -3.83 5.48
C ALA A 160 -5.40 -4.05 3.97
N LEU A 161 -4.87 -3.05 3.26
CA LEU A 161 -4.58 -3.07 1.83
C LEU A 161 -3.10 -3.26 1.53
N LYS A 162 -2.32 -3.74 2.51
CA LYS A 162 -0.91 -4.10 2.40
C LYS A 162 0.03 -2.91 2.07
N PHE A 163 -0.39 -1.67 2.36
CA PHE A 163 0.51 -0.52 2.34
C PHE A 163 1.56 -0.66 3.45
N THR A 164 2.81 -0.29 3.14
CA THR A 164 3.98 -0.44 4.01
C THR A 164 4.49 0.87 4.58
N HIS A 165 4.29 1.97 3.85
CA HIS A 165 4.87 3.26 4.18
C HIS A 165 3.77 4.30 4.40
N LEU A 166 3.80 4.96 5.55
CA LEU A 166 3.02 6.16 5.80
C LEU A 166 3.94 7.38 5.70
N HIS A 167 3.71 8.20 4.68
CA HIS A 167 4.35 9.50 4.54
C HIS A 167 3.45 10.56 5.18
N LEU A 168 3.82 11.02 6.37
CA LEU A 168 3.18 12.21 6.94
C LEU A 168 3.78 13.45 6.30
N HIS A 169 3.00 14.10 5.45
CA HIS A 169 3.44 15.35 4.85
C HIS A 169 3.34 16.46 5.89
N LEU A 170 4.50 16.75 6.49
CA LEU A 170 4.72 17.82 7.44
C LEU A 170 5.21 19.05 6.69
N HIS A 171 4.27 19.88 6.25
CA HIS A 171 4.57 21.13 5.59
C HIS A 171 5.04 22.16 6.63
N LEU A 172 6.35 22.23 6.87
CA LEU A 172 6.94 23.23 7.78
C LEU A 172 6.90 24.66 7.21
N THR A 173 6.80 24.84 5.88
CA THR A 173 6.73 26.16 5.19
C THR A 173 6.03 26.06 3.82
N ASP A 174 4.92 26.78 3.60
CA ASP A 174 4.14 26.86 2.33
C ASP A 174 4.10 28.31 1.79
N ASP A 175 3.57 28.50 0.58
CA ASP A 175 3.60 29.73 -0.22
C ASP A 175 2.80 30.90 0.35
N GLN A 176 2.15 30.77 1.51
CA GLN A 176 1.45 31.91 2.11
C GLN A 176 2.42 33.01 2.63
N GLY A 177 3.74 32.90 2.40
CA GLY A 177 4.76 33.76 3.03
C GLY A 177 5.87 34.39 2.18
N TRP A 178 6.08 34.11 0.88
CA TRP A 178 7.27 34.65 0.16
C TRP A 178 7.02 34.99 -1.32
N ARG A 179 7.48 36.18 -1.79
CA ARG A 179 7.14 36.78 -3.11
C ARG A 179 8.30 36.95 -4.10
N LEU A 180 9.46 36.32 -3.86
CA LEU A 180 10.62 36.35 -4.76
C LEU A 180 10.94 34.93 -5.21
N GLY A 181 11.00 34.69 -6.52
CA GLY A 181 11.32 33.38 -7.08
C GLY A 181 12.80 33.02 -6.92
N THR A 182 13.08 31.77 -6.55
CA THR A 182 14.42 31.18 -6.51
C THR A 182 14.94 30.93 -7.93
N SER A 183 16.18 31.29 -8.23
CA SER A 183 16.78 30.97 -9.53
C SER A 183 17.01 29.45 -9.67
N ALA A 184 17.10 28.93 -10.90
CA ALA A 184 17.36 27.51 -11.12
C ALA A 184 18.71 27.07 -10.51
N GLU A 185 19.74 27.91 -10.63
CA GLU A 185 21.07 27.64 -10.06
C GLU A 185 21.04 27.60 -8.52
N ASP A 186 20.31 28.54 -7.89
CA ASP A 186 20.14 28.55 -6.44
C ASP A 186 19.34 27.33 -5.95
N TYR A 187 18.32 26.92 -6.71
CA TYR A 187 17.53 25.72 -6.42
C TYR A 187 18.40 24.45 -6.49
N ASP A 188 19.12 24.25 -7.59
CA ASP A 188 19.99 23.08 -7.77
C ASP A 188 21.08 23.00 -6.69
N CYS A 189 21.72 24.14 -6.37
CA CYS A 189 22.70 24.25 -5.29
C CYS A 189 22.10 23.91 -3.92
N PHE A 190 20.91 24.42 -3.62
CA PHE A 190 20.22 24.16 -2.38
C PHE A 190 19.85 22.67 -2.24
N ILE A 191 19.21 22.09 -3.26
CA ILE A 191 18.78 20.69 -3.30
C ILE A 191 19.97 19.73 -3.17
N GLY A 192 21.06 19.96 -3.90
CA GLY A 192 22.28 19.16 -3.77
C GLY A 192 22.85 19.21 -2.35
N ARG A 193 22.89 20.41 -1.73
CA ARG A 193 23.39 20.56 -0.37
C ARG A 193 22.52 19.87 0.68
N VAL A 194 21.19 20.01 0.60
CA VAL A 194 20.28 19.42 1.61
C VAL A 194 20.18 17.90 1.46
N SER A 195 20.22 17.36 0.24
CA SER A 195 20.24 15.90 0.03
C SER A 195 21.47 15.25 0.68
N ARG A 196 22.66 15.82 0.49
CA ARG A 196 23.88 15.34 1.17
C ARG A 196 23.84 15.51 2.69
N LEU A 197 23.22 16.59 3.18
CA LEU A 197 23.05 16.78 4.62
C LEU A 197 22.16 15.68 5.21
N ALA A 198 21.03 15.38 4.58
CA ALA A 198 20.15 14.29 4.99
C ALA A 198 20.89 12.94 4.96
N ALA A 199 21.65 12.65 3.91
CA ALA A 199 22.50 11.45 3.84
C ALA A 199 23.56 11.40 4.94
N SER A 200 24.18 12.54 5.28
CA SER A 200 25.16 12.62 6.38
C SER A 200 24.58 12.31 7.77
N LEU A 201 23.25 12.40 7.91
CA LEU A 201 22.50 12.00 9.10
C LEU A 201 22.06 10.52 9.07
N GLY A 202 22.52 9.75 8.07
CA GLY A 202 22.16 8.35 7.87
C GLY A 202 20.71 8.16 7.38
N LYS A 203 20.16 9.14 6.66
CA LYS A 203 18.80 9.10 6.08
C LYS A 203 18.87 9.10 4.57
N THR A 204 18.00 8.32 3.92
CA THR A 204 17.79 8.38 2.48
C THR A 204 16.92 9.61 2.15
N PRO A 205 17.41 10.59 1.37
CA PRO A 205 16.61 11.74 1.01
C PRO A 205 15.51 11.35 0.00
N VAL A 206 14.33 11.95 0.12
CA VAL A 206 13.24 11.82 -0.86
C VAL A 206 12.85 13.23 -1.30
N ALA A 207 12.69 13.44 -2.61
CA ALA A 207 12.33 14.75 -3.16
C ALA A 207 11.39 14.61 -4.36
N TRP A 208 10.57 15.62 -4.59
CA TRP A 208 9.75 15.70 -5.80
C TRP A 208 10.60 15.72 -7.07
N HIS A 209 10.05 15.22 -8.17
CA HIS A 209 10.78 14.99 -9.42
C HIS A 209 11.49 16.24 -9.99
N GLU A 210 11.06 17.45 -9.63
CA GLU A 210 11.75 18.70 -9.99
C GLU A 210 13.20 18.73 -9.53
N ALA A 211 13.52 18.14 -8.38
CA ALA A 211 14.87 18.08 -7.84
C ALA A 211 15.85 17.26 -8.71
N GLY A 212 15.35 16.50 -9.69
CA GLY A 212 16.19 15.72 -10.60
C GLY A 212 16.96 16.57 -11.61
N THR A 213 16.71 17.88 -11.69
CA THR A 213 17.58 18.80 -12.45
C THR A 213 18.90 19.08 -11.74
N ALA A 214 18.98 18.84 -10.43
CA ALA A 214 20.15 19.15 -9.63
C ALA A 214 21.34 18.26 -10.04
N THR A 215 22.42 18.90 -10.50
CA THR A 215 23.62 18.20 -11.02
C THR A 215 24.49 17.56 -9.93
N ASP A 216 24.27 17.93 -8.67
CA ASP A 216 25.07 17.51 -7.51
C ASP A 216 24.17 16.84 -6.44
N LEU A 217 23.16 16.08 -6.89
CA LEU A 217 22.26 15.35 -6.00
C LEU A 217 22.99 14.16 -5.36
N GLU A 218 22.64 13.85 -4.10
CA GLU A 218 23.17 12.64 -3.46
C GLU A 218 22.63 11.38 -4.17
N PRO A 219 23.50 10.39 -4.54
CA PRO A 219 23.10 9.26 -5.41
C PRO A 219 21.99 8.33 -4.91
N THR A 220 21.81 8.21 -3.59
CA THR A 220 20.72 7.41 -2.98
C THR A 220 19.40 8.17 -2.87
N THR A 221 19.36 9.44 -3.29
CA THR A 221 18.13 10.23 -3.26
C THR A 221 17.05 9.60 -4.12
N VAL A 222 15.86 9.42 -3.54
CA VAL A 222 14.68 8.89 -4.22
C VAL A 222 13.86 10.04 -4.80
N GLY A 223 13.51 9.93 -6.07
CA GLY A 223 12.63 10.90 -6.74
C GLY A 223 11.16 10.49 -6.64
N GLN A 224 10.28 11.39 -6.24
CA GLN A 224 8.84 11.17 -6.27
C GLN A 224 8.21 11.87 -7.48
N PHE A 225 7.68 11.08 -8.42
CA PHE A 225 7.06 11.58 -9.65
C PHE A 225 5.58 11.85 -9.44
N TRP A 226 5.21 13.13 -9.45
CA TRP A 226 3.82 13.59 -9.30
C TRP A 226 3.19 14.14 -10.59
N GLY A 227 3.80 13.85 -11.74
CA GLY A 227 3.28 14.28 -13.04
C GLY A 227 1.99 13.55 -13.42
N TYR A 228 1.83 13.28 -14.70
CA TYR A 228 0.70 12.51 -15.20
C TYR A 228 1.14 11.14 -15.70
N VAL A 229 0.21 10.20 -15.80
CA VAL A 229 0.45 8.88 -16.42
C VAL A 229 1.05 9.03 -17.82
N GLU A 230 0.61 10.07 -18.55
CA GLU A 230 1.27 10.57 -19.76
C GLU A 230 2.02 11.87 -19.43
N PRO A 231 3.34 11.82 -19.21
CA PRO A 231 4.11 12.97 -18.78
C PRO A 231 4.06 14.12 -19.79
N ILE A 232 4.09 15.35 -19.28
CA ILE A 232 4.13 16.58 -20.06
C ILE A 232 5.31 17.45 -19.62
N ASP A 233 5.63 18.50 -20.37
CA ASP A 233 6.56 19.56 -19.98
C ASP A 233 7.93 19.07 -19.45
N GLY A 234 8.38 17.91 -19.94
CA GLY A 234 9.64 17.28 -19.54
C GLY A 234 9.68 16.79 -18.09
N MET A 235 8.53 16.58 -17.43
CA MET A 235 8.45 16.05 -16.07
C MET A 235 9.12 14.67 -15.97
N ASP A 236 8.96 13.82 -16.98
CA ASP A 236 9.64 12.53 -17.12
C ASP A 236 11.16 12.68 -17.21
N ALA A 237 11.65 13.69 -17.95
CA ALA A 237 13.08 13.97 -18.06
C ALA A 237 13.69 14.38 -16.72
N LYS A 238 12.96 15.15 -15.91
CA LYS A 238 13.38 15.50 -14.55
C LYS A 238 13.36 14.28 -13.62
N ALA A 239 12.34 13.42 -13.73
CA ALA A 239 12.31 12.15 -12.98
C ALA A 239 13.48 11.23 -13.33
N ARG A 240 13.83 11.11 -14.62
CA ARG A 240 15.04 10.40 -15.07
C ARG A 240 16.33 10.98 -14.49
N GLY A 241 16.34 12.24 -14.06
CA GLY A 241 17.47 12.85 -13.37
C GLY A 241 17.94 12.04 -12.16
N PHE A 242 17.01 11.44 -11.39
CA PHE A 242 17.34 10.61 -10.23
C PHE A 242 17.94 9.25 -10.61
N THR A 243 17.58 8.72 -11.78
CA THR A 243 18.03 7.40 -12.24
C THR A 243 19.24 7.49 -13.20
N ALA A 244 19.54 8.68 -13.73
CA ALA A 244 20.66 8.93 -14.64
C ALA A 244 21.98 9.26 -13.93
N VAL A 245 21.96 9.73 -12.68
CA VAL A 245 23.17 10.02 -11.88
C VAL A 245 23.82 8.68 -11.51
N GLY A 246 24.83 8.28 -12.30
CA GLY A 246 25.41 6.93 -12.34
C GLY A 246 25.39 6.15 -11.02
N SER A 247 24.47 5.19 -10.91
CA SER A 247 24.55 3.97 -10.08
C SER A 247 23.21 3.24 -10.12
N ASP A 248 23.22 1.93 -9.94
CA ASP A 248 22.02 1.09 -9.74
C ASP A 248 21.19 1.45 -8.47
N GLN A 249 21.50 2.60 -7.83
CA GLN A 249 20.99 3.04 -6.53
C GLN A 249 19.88 4.09 -6.63
N GLY A 250 19.84 4.89 -7.71
CA GLY A 250 18.77 5.88 -7.90
C GLY A 250 17.43 5.19 -8.08
N LYS A 251 16.43 5.59 -7.30
CA LYS A 251 15.07 5.01 -7.37
C LYS A 251 13.99 6.07 -7.53
N LEU A 252 12.84 5.65 -8.06
CA LEU A 252 11.64 6.46 -8.18
C LEU A 252 10.47 5.90 -7.38
N ILE A 253 9.69 6.78 -6.78
CA ILE A 253 8.34 6.51 -6.28
C ILE A 253 7.38 7.19 -7.25
N LEU A 254 6.40 6.46 -7.78
CA LEU A 254 5.42 7.03 -8.69
C LEU A 254 4.12 7.39 -7.96
N SER A 255 3.68 8.62 -8.18
CA SER A 255 2.43 9.16 -7.66
C SER A 255 1.73 10.04 -8.70
N PRO A 256 1.39 9.56 -9.92
CA PRO A 256 0.80 10.42 -10.94
C PRO A 256 -0.48 11.10 -10.44
N ALA A 257 -0.54 12.42 -10.54
CA ALA A 257 -1.61 13.22 -9.96
C ALA A 257 -2.98 12.99 -10.61
N ASP A 258 -2.99 12.53 -11.85
CA ASP A 258 -4.21 12.18 -12.56
C ASP A 258 -4.62 10.71 -12.39
N ALA A 259 -3.88 9.94 -11.57
CA ALA A 259 -4.20 8.55 -11.25
C ALA A 259 -4.41 8.33 -9.74
N ILE A 260 -3.44 8.62 -8.89
CA ILE A 260 -3.45 8.17 -7.48
C ILE A 260 -3.35 9.29 -6.44
N TYR A 261 -3.68 10.53 -6.83
CA TYR A 261 -3.97 11.60 -5.86
C TYR A 261 -5.39 11.43 -5.30
N LEU A 262 -5.45 11.07 -4.02
CA LEU A 262 -6.69 10.73 -3.31
C LEU A 262 -7.57 11.95 -3.02
N ASP A 263 -7.03 13.16 -3.15
CA ASP A 263 -7.77 14.42 -3.04
C ASP A 263 -8.40 14.87 -4.36
N MET A 264 -8.18 14.17 -5.48
CA MET A 264 -8.91 14.41 -6.72
C MET A 264 -10.35 13.89 -6.61
N LYS A 265 -11.26 14.53 -7.33
CA LYS A 265 -12.64 14.06 -7.40
C LYS A 265 -12.70 12.73 -8.16
N PHE A 266 -13.37 11.73 -7.57
CA PHE A 266 -13.69 10.45 -8.22
C PHE A 266 -15.01 10.49 -9.00
N ASP A 267 -15.89 11.42 -8.61
CA ASP A 267 -17.17 11.70 -9.26
C ASP A 267 -17.33 13.21 -9.43
N ALA A 268 -17.91 13.65 -10.55
CA ALA A 268 -18.10 15.07 -10.84
C ALA A 268 -18.97 15.79 -9.80
N ASP A 269 -19.94 15.07 -9.24
CA ASP A 269 -20.89 15.58 -8.24
C ASP A 269 -20.33 15.51 -6.81
N SER A 270 -19.11 14.97 -6.62
CA SER A 270 -18.48 14.91 -5.30
C SER A 270 -18.39 16.31 -4.67
N PRO A 271 -18.88 16.50 -3.44
CA PRO A 271 -18.84 17.80 -2.76
C PRO A 271 -17.41 18.19 -2.35
N LEU A 272 -16.51 17.21 -2.25
CA LEU A 272 -15.12 17.38 -1.85
C LEU A 272 -14.18 16.95 -2.98
N GLY A 273 -12.95 17.46 -2.95
CA GLY A 273 -11.90 17.12 -3.89
C GLY A 273 -11.65 18.19 -4.95
N LEU A 274 -10.52 18.06 -5.63
CA LEU A 274 -10.04 18.94 -6.68
C LEU A 274 -10.15 18.29 -8.07
N THR A 275 -9.99 19.09 -9.13
CA THR A 275 -10.09 18.63 -10.53
C THR A 275 -8.97 19.19 -11.41
N TRP A 276 -7.90 19.70 -10.80
CA TRP A 276 -6.80 20.35 -11.52
C TRP A 276 -6.01 19.34 -12.38
N ALA A 277 -5.89 18.10 -11.91
CA ALA A 277 -5.14 17.03 -12.56
C ALA A 277 -5.98 16.34 -13.66
N ARG A 278 -6.20 17.03 -14.78
CA ARG A 278 -6.98 16.52 -15.93
C ARG A 278 -8.41 16.07 -15.54
N GLY A 279 -9.08 16.82 -14.65
CA GLY A 279 -10.49 16.61 -14.32
C GLY A 279 -10.73 15.58 -13.22
N VAL A 280 -11.75 14.74 -13.42
CA VAL A 280 -12.14 13.66 -12.49
C VAL A 280 -11.22 12.45 -12.68
N THR A 281 -10.81 11.85 -11.57
CA THR A 281 -10.02 10.62 -11.52
C THR A 281 -10.95 9.46 -11.19
N THR A 282 -11.54 8.83 -12.22
CA THR A 282 -12.43 7.69 -11.99
C THR A 282 -11.67 6.51 -11.38
N ALA A 283 -12.36 5.59 -10.70
CA ALA A 283 -11.74 4.36 -10.18
C ALA A 283 -10.99 3.58 -11.28
N ARG A 284 -11.56 3.55 -12.49
CA ARG A 284 -10.89 2.96 -13.66
C ARG A 284 -9.57 3.65 -13.98
N ARG A 285 -9.55 4.99 -14.04
CA ARG A 285 -8.33 5.77 -14.34
C ARG A 285 -7.26 5.62 -13.26
N ALA A 286 -7.67 5.54 -12.00
CA ALA A 286 -6.76 5.34 -10.89
C ALA A 286 -6.14 3.94 -10.85
N TYR A 287 -6.73 2.96 -11.55
CA TYR A 287 -6.24 1.58 -11.65
C TYR A 287 -5.51 1.28 -12.97
N GLU A 288 -6.03 1.73 -14.12
CA GLU A 288 -5.57 1.35 -15.46
C GLU A 288 -4.29 2.10 -15.89
N TRP A 289 -3.18 1.80 -15.21
CA TRP A 289 -1.83 2.24 -15.57
C TRP A 289 -0.80 1.26 -14.99
N ASP A 290 0.34 1.12 -15.65
CA ASP A 290 1.49 0.37 -15.12
C ASP A 290 2.58 1.37 -14.69
N PRO A 291 3.05 1.34 -13.43
CA PRO A 291 4.17 2.16 -12.99
C PRO A 291 5.41 2.08 -13.90
N ALA A 292 5.72 0.90 -14.47
CA ALA A 292 6.85 0.70 -15.38
C ALA A 292 6.73 1.44 -16.71
N GLU A 293 5.51 1.83 -17.11
CA GLU A 293 5.25 2.47 -18.41
C GLU A 293 5.18 4.01 -18.33
N VAL A 294 5.11 4.58 -17.12
CA VAL A 294 4.88 6.03 -16.94
C VAL A 294 6.10 6.87 -17.35
N VAL A 295 7.31 6.44 -16.96
CA VAL A 295 8.55 7.19 -17.22
C VAL A 295 9.42 6.41 -18.18
N ASP A 296 9.35 6.76 -19.47
CA ASP A 296 10.15 6.10 -20.50
C ASP A 296 11.65 6.13 -20.16
N GLY A 297 12.33 4.99 -20.35
CA GLY A 297 13.74 4.82 -20.03
C GLY A 297 14.07 4.53 -18.56
N VAL A 298 13.08 4.32 -17.69
CA VAL A 298 13.29 3.84 -16.30
C VAL A 298 12.94 2.36 -16.24
N ALA A 299 13.84 1.54 -15.70
CA ALA A 299 13.57 0.10 -15.51
C ALA A 299 12.72 -0.16 -14.26
N ASP A 300 11.97 -1.28 -14.24
CA ASP A 300 11.11 -1.67 -13.12
C ASP A 300 11.91 -1.79 -11.81
N GLU A 301 13.16 -2.27 -11.87
CA GLU A 301 14.04 -2.35 -10.70
C GLU A 301 14.44 -0.98 -10.15
N GLN A 302 14.32 0.09 -10.93
CA GLN A 302 14.55 1.46 -10.50
C GLN A 302 13.29 2.10 -9.93
N ILE A 303 12.13 1.44 -10.02
CA ILE A 303 10.90 1.86 -9.37
C ILE A 303 10.88 1.23 -7.98
N LEU A 304 11.02 2.07 -6.95
CA LEU A 304 10.90 1.63 -5.56
C LEU A 304 9.46 1.24 -5.23
N GLY A 305 8.50 1.93 -5.86
CA GLY A 305 7.08 1.59 -5.86
C GLY A 305 6.16 2.79 -6.06
N VAL A 306 4.98 2.76 -5.45
CA VAL A 306 3.92 3.75 -5.63
C VAL A 306 3.57 4.46 -4.33
N GLU A 307 3.12 5.71 -4.42
CA GLU A 307 2.59 6.46 -3.28
C GLU A 307 1.29 7.15 -3.64
N ALA A 308 0.24 6.94 -2.84
CA ALA A 308 -1.06 7.55 -3.02
C ALA A 308 -1.24 8.77 -2.11
N PRO A 309 -1.10 10.02 -2.61
CA PRO A 309 -1.10 11.19 -1.75
C PRO A 309 -2.51 11.72 -1.46
N LEU A 310 -2.77 12.05 -0.20
CA LEU A 310 -3.99 12.72 0.25
C LEU A 310 -3.66 14.13 0.77
N TRP A 311 -3.88 15.12 -0.07
CA TRP A 311 -3.79 16.54 0.30
C TRP A 311 -5.10 17.02 0.95
N THR A 312 -5.01 17.92 1.93
CA THR A 312 -6.17 18.32 2.74
C THR A 312 -6.64 19.75 2.50
N SER A 313 -6.14 20.44 1.48
CA SER A 313 -6.31 21.89 1.24
C SER A 313 -7.75 22.42 1.14
N GLN A 314 -8.75 21.60 0.78
CA GLN A 314 -10.17 22.00 0.63
C GLN A 314 -11.06 21.65 1.84
N GLY A 315 -10.48 21.51 3.04
CA GLY A 315 -11.24 21.00 4.18
C GLY A 315 -11.66 19.54 3.96
N ILE A 316 -10.89 18.82 3.14
CA ILE A 316 -10.85 17.35 3.10
C ILE A 316 -10.21 16.95 4.44
N GLY A 317 -10.96 17.13 5.50
CA GLY A 317 -10.65 16.55 6.77
C GLY A 317 -10.96 15.07 6.66
N PHE A 318 -10.16 14.23 7.32
CA PHE A 318 -10.60 12.92 7.76
C PHE A 318 -11.70 13.10 8.83
N THR A 319 -12.81 13.73 8.45
CA THR A 319 -14.11 13.31 8.95
C THR A 319 -14.21 11.83 8.61
N PRO A 320 -14.89 10.96 9.39
CA PRO A 320 -15.05 9.56 9.02
C PRO A 320 -15.77 9.50 7.67
N LEU A 321 -15.00 9.56 6.57
CA LEU A 321 -15.54 9.75 5.25
C LEU A 321 -15.88 8.36 4.77
N ASP A 322 -17.11 7.98 5.05
CA ASP A 322 -17.84 6.94 4.33
C ASP A 322 -17.90 7.21 2.80
N GLY A 323 -17.33 8.34 2.32
CA GLY A 323 -17.24 8.77 0.92
C GLY A 323 -15.84 8.81 0.28
N ILE A 324 -14.77 8.35 0.94
CA ILE A 324 -13.52 7.92 0.26
C ILE A 324 -13.17 6.43 0.51
N PRO A 325 -14.12 5.45 0.50
CA PRO A 325 -13.74 4.04 0.63
C PRO A 325 -13.01 3.47 -0.60
N TRP A 326 -13.26 3.99 -1.80
CA TRP A 326 -12.82 3.35 -3.05
C TRP A 326 -11.41 3.73 -3.51
N ALA A 327 -10.92 4.93 -3.18
CA ALA A 327 -9.69 5.46 -3.75
C ALA A 327 -8.43 4.68 -3.31
N VAL A 328 -8.41 4.21 -2.06
CA VAL A 328 -7.28 3.50 -1.47
C VAL A 328 -7.23 2.05 -1.95
N GLU A 329 -8.39 1.38 -2.09
CA GLU A 329 -8.49 0.04 -2.68
C GLU A 329 -8.02 0.03 -4.14
N VAL A 330 -8.38 1.07 -4.89
CA VAL A 330 -7.96 1.26 -6.27
C VAL A 330 -6.46 1.55 -6.37
N ALA A 331 -5.92 2.43 -5.52
CA ALA A 331 -4.49 2.71 -5.46
C ALA A 331 -3.67 1.49 -5.04
N ALA A 332 -4.21 0.62 -4.18
CA ALA A 332 -3.58 -0.65 -3.80
C ALA A 332 -3.47 -1.63 -4.98
N GLY A 333 -4.36 -1.49 -5.97
CA GLY A 333 -4.35 -2.24 -7.22
C GLY A 333 -3.27 -1.82 -8.22
N ALA A 334 -2.87 -0.54 -8.21
CA ALA A 334 -1.88 0.01 -9.13
C ALA A 334 -0.46 -0.58 -8.96
N ASP A 335 -0.17 -1.23 -7.81
CA ASP A 335 1.07 -2.00 -7.60
C ASP A 335 1.19 -3.22 -8.53
N ARG A 336 0.09 -3.71 -9.15
CA ARG A 336 0.14 -4.94 -9.97
C ARG A 336 0.37 -4.71 -11.45
N GLY A 337 -0.22 -3.67 -12.05
CA GLY A 337 -0.11 -3.41 -13.49
C GLY A 337 -0.85 -4.38 -14.42
N ASP A 338 -1.56 -5.39 -13.89
CA ASP A 338 -2.32 -6.34 -14.71
C ASP A 338 -3.74 -5.84 -15.02
N ALA A 339 -4.00 -5.65 -16.33
CA ALA A 339 -5.27 -5.28 -16.96
C ALA A 339 -6.27 -6.44 -17.07
#